data_AF-A0A2N3WHX2-F1
#
_entry.id   AF-A0A2N3WHX2-F1
#
_cell.length_a   1.000
_cell.length_b   1.000
_cell.length_c   1.000
_cell.angle_alpha   90.00
_cell.angle_beta   90.00
_cell.angle_gamma   90.00
#
_symmetry.space_group_name_H-M   'P 1'
#
loop_
_entity.id
_entity.type
_entity.pdbx_description
1 polymer ?
#
loop_
_entity_poly.entity_id
_entity_poly.type
_entity_poly.pdbx_seq_one_letter_code
_entity_poly.pdbx_strand_id
1 'polypeptide(L)'
;MDPDIEQSLHELLLRLAGRTPDQLLWRFRDWLGEGAMGTLARTLPRSLLKHRIDLDQAEYRLLVAGLIPHGADWHQVSSTLGVDDVTETRYTFTQSAPEWVNSVDSVSVLLHATLRGRADVGEVRQSWRRLGGASGEGGAKRVLLVTATAGQPRLTGELQRVLRVMGDEEPSVEVIPPRFDLPGYHRAALAESELVCVGAAGAGHRLVAA
;
A
#
# COMPACT_ATOMS: atom_id res chain seq x y z
N MET A 1 4.92 -4.85 20.87
CA MET A 1 3.65 -4.82 20.11
C MET A 1 3.41 -6.23 19.62
N ASP A 2 2.15 -6.66 19.51
CA ASP A 2 1.84 -7.97 18.96
C ASP A 2 2.07 -7.94 17.44
N PRO A 3 3.04 -8.68 16.90
CA PRO A 3 3.36 -8.67 15.47
C PRO A 3 2.18 -9.13 14.60
N ASP A 4 1.30 -9.98 15.14
CA ASP A 4 0.14 -10.49 14.39
C ASP A 4 -0.92 -9.40 14.19
N ILE A 5 -1.05 -8.48 15.15
CA ILE A 5 -1.94 -7.31 15.08
C ILE A 5 -1.41 -6.29 14.06
N GLU A 6 -0.10 -5.97 14.12
CA GLU A 6 0.55 -5.10 13.13
C GLU A 6 0.35 -5.63 11.70
N GLN A 7 0.58 -6.94 11.54
CA GLN A 7 0.46 -7.62 10.26
C GLN A 7 -0.98 -7.60 9.73
N SER A 8 -1.97 -7.82 10.60
CA SER A 8 -3.38 -7.77 10.23
C SER A 8 -3.81 -6.38 9.73
N LEU A 9 -3.35 -5.31 10.40
CA LEU A 9 -3.61 -3.94 9.94
C LEU A 9 -2.86 -3.62 8.65
N HIS A 10 -1.63 -4.08 8.52
CA HIS A 10 -0.86 -3.90 7.29
C HIS A 10 -1.58 -4.54 6.11
N GLU A 11 -2.08 -5.77 6.28
CA GLU A 11 -2.87 -6.49 5.28
C GLU A 11 -4.14 -5.71 4.90
N LEU A 12 -4.87 -5.17 5.88
CA LEU A 12 -6.04 -4.34 5.63
C LEU A 12 -5.68 -3.09 4.81
N LEU A 13 -4.61 -2.37 5.19
CA LEU A 13 -4.17 -1.17 4.48
C LEU A 13 -3.66 -1.48 3.06
N LEU A 14 -3.16 -2.68 2.80
CA LEU A 14 -2.88 -3.14 1.43
C LEU A 14 -4.21 -3.30 0.68
N ARG A 15 -5.17 -4.05 1.20
CA ARG A 15 -6.47 -4.26 0.52
C ARG A 15 -7.23 -2.97 0.22
N LEU A 16 -7.09 -1.95 1.06
CA LEU A 16 -7.70 -0.63 0.88
C LEU A 16 -7.08 0.21 -0.25
N ALA A 17 -5.94 -0.22 -0.83
CA ALA A 17 -5.33 0.45 -1.96
C ALA A 17 -6.27 0.52 -3.18
N GLY A 18 -6.27 1.66 -3.85
CA GLY A 18 -7.16 1.91 -4.98
C GLY A 18 -8.61 2.31 -4.62
N ARG A 19 -9.02 2.13 -3.36
CA ARG A 19 -10.34 2.58 -2.86
C ARG A 19 -10.22 3.79 -1.92
N THR A 20 -9.18 3.82 -1.11
CA THR A 20 -8.94 4.90 -0.16
C THR A 20 -8.17 6.04 -0.83
N PRO A 21 -8.53 7.32 -0.58
CA PRO A 21 -7.74 8.46 -1.03
C PRO A 21 -6.29 8.34 -0.57
N ASP A 22 -5.36 8.59 -1.49
CA ASP A 22 -3.94 8.36 -1.23
C ASP A 22 -3.42 9.20 -0.05
N GLN A 23 -3.88 10.45 0.08
CA GLN A 23 -3.59 11.33 1.20
C GLN A 23 -3.85 10.70 2.57
N LEU A 24 -4.88 9.86 2.68
CA LEU A 24 -5.22 9.15 3.91
C LEU A 24 -4.41 7.87 4.03
N LEU A 25 -4.34 7.10 2.94
CA LEU A 25 -3.73 5.77 2.96
C LEU A 25 -2.25 5.85 3.31
N TRP A 26 -1.53 6.83 2.75
CA TRP A 26 -0.11 7.00 3.05
C TRP A 26 0.11 7.34 4.52
N ARG A 27 -0.74 8.17 5.13
CA ARG A 27 -0.67 8.52 6.56
C ARG A 27 -0.96 7.34 7.46
N PHE A 28 -1.96 6.52 7.11
CA PHE A 28 -2.27 5.33 7.90
C PHE A 28 -1.11 4.34 7.92
N ARG A 29 -0.43 4.17 6.79
CA ARG A 29 0.76 3.31 6.68
C ARG A 29 1.95 3.89 7.45
N ASP A 30 2.16 5.19 7.38
CA ASP A 30 3.21 5.86 8.16
C ASP A 30 2.97 5.71 9.68
N TRP A 31 1.73 5.94 10.14
CA TRP A 31 1.36 5.68 11.54
C TRP A 31 1.52 4.21 11.94
N LEU A 32 1.24 3.27 11.03
CA LEU A 32 1.46 1.85 11.29
C LEU A 32 2.95 1.53 11.41
N GLY A 33 3.79 2.06 10.52
CA GLY A 33 5.24 1.91 10.58
C GLY A 33 5.87 2.53 11.83
N GLU A 34 5.32 3.62 12.34
CA GLU A 34 5.73 4.27 13.60
C GLU A 34 5.11 3.63 14.86
N GLY A 35 4.23 2.64 14.71
CA GLY A 35 3.55 1.99 15.84
C GLY A 35 2.51 2.86 16.55
N ALA A 36 1.98 3.89 15.89
CA ALA A 36 0.98 4.82 16.41
C ALA A 36 -0.46 4.23 16.39
N MET A 37 -0.64 3.04 16.98
CA MET A 37 -1.89 2.27 16.90
C MET A 37 -3.09 2.99 17.50
N GLY A 38 -2.91 3.68 18.61
CA GLY A 38 -3.99 4.46 19.22
C GLY A 38 -4.51 5.57 18.29
N THR A 39 -3.65 6.13 17.44
CA THR A 39 -4.07 7.13 16.43
C THR A 39 -4.86 6.44 15.31
N LEU A 40 -4.40 5.30 14.82
CA LEU A 40 -5.14 4.52 13.81
C LEU A 40 -6.50 4.06 14.32
N ALA A 41 -6.56 3.49 15.53
CA ALA A 41 -7.80 3.04 16.18
C ALA A 41 -8.88 4.12 16.25
N ARG A 42 -8.48 5.39 16.41
CA ARG A 42 -9.40 6.53 16.42
C ARG A 42 -9.73 7.10 15.04
N THR A 43 -8.85 6.97 14.06
CA THR A 43 -8.94 7.73 12.80
C THR A 43 -9.37 6.89 11.61
N LEU A 44 -8.95 5.63 11.55
CA LEU A 44 -9.23 4.74 10.42
C LEU A 44 -10.74 4.47 10.29
N PRO A 45 -11.49 4.02 11.33
CA PRO A 45 -12.93 3.75 11.19
C PRO A 45 -13.73 4.96 10.74
N ARG A 46 -13.44 6.14 11.31
CA ARG A 46 -14.11 7.39 10.93
C ARG A 46 -13.82 7.78 9.49
N SER A 47 -12.60 7.57 9.03
CA SER A 47 -12.21 7.87 7.66
C SER A 47 -12.91 6.94 6.67
N LEU A 48 -13.02 5.64 6.99
CA LEU A 48 -13.77 4.68 6.17
C LEU A 48 -15.24 5.11 6.02
N LEU A 49 -15.91 5.44 7.13
CA LEU A 49 -17.30 5.93 7.12
C LEU A 49 -17.44 7.24 6.34
N LYS A 50 -16.58 8.22 6.61
CA LYS A 50 -16.62 9.53 5.96
C LYS A 50 -16.46 9.43 4.44
N HIS A 51 -15.56 8.57 3.98
CA HIS A 51 -15.27 8.40 2.57
C HIS A 51 -16.11 7.31 1.90
N ARG A 52 -17.05 6.68 2.65
CA ARG A 52 -17.91 5.59 2.17
C ARG A 52 -17.07 4.48 1.53
N ILE A 53 -16.03 4.06 2.25
CA ILE A 53 -15.18 2.94 1.85
C ILE A 53 -15.77 1.68 2.44
N ASP A 54 -16.41 0.90 1.58
CA ASP A 54 -17.02 -0.36 1.98
C ASP A 54 -15.95 -1.43 2.26
N LEU A 55 -16.18 -2.21 3.31
CA LEU A 55 -15.38 -3.39 3.64
C LEU A 55 -16.18 -4.66 3.36
N ASP A 56 -15.48 -5.68 2.87
CA ASP A 56 -15.99 -7.06 2.87
C ASP A 56 -15.82 -7.72 4.26
N GLN A 57 -16.28 -8.97 4.38
CA GLN A 57 -16.22 -9.73 5.62
C GLN A 57 -14.78 -10.09 6.06
N ALA A 58 -13.83 -10.25 5.14
CA ALA A 58 -12.43 -10.53 5.47
C ALA A 58 -11.71 -9.27 5.97
N GLU A 59 -11.93 -8.15 5.29
CA GLU A 59 -11.40 -6.83 5.64
C GLU A 59 -11.96 -6.34 6.98
N TYR A 60 -13.26 -6.52 7.21
CA TYR A 60 -13.87 -6.21 8.50
C TYR A 60 -13.25 -7.01 9.65
N ARG A 61 -12.95 -8.30 9.44
CA ARG A 61 -12.26 -9.12 10.45
C ARG A 61 -10.87 -8.60 10.76
N LEU A 62 -10.11 -8.18 9.75
CA LEU A 62 -8.80 -7.54 9.95
C LEU A 62 -8.92 -6.21 10.71
N LEU A 63 -9.94 -5.39 10.38
CA LEU A 63 -10.20 -4.14 11.07
C LEU A 63 -10.49 -4.37 12.57
N VAL A 64 -11.35 -5.33 12.89
CA VAL A 64 -11.69 -5.69 14.27
C VAL A 64 -10.47 -6.20 15.02
N ALA A 65 -9.76 -7.20 14.46
CA ALA A 65 -8.56 -7.77 15.07
C ALA A 65 -7.45 -6.73 15.27
N GLY A 66 -7.32 -5.81 14.32
CA GLY A 66 -6.31 -4.77 14.31
C GLY A 66 -6.58 -3.62 15.28
N LEU A 67 -7.83 -3.17 15.41
CA LEU A 67 -8.12 -1.90 16.09
C LEU A 67 -8.76 -2.03 17.48
N ILE A 68 -9.59 -3.05 17.71
CA ILE A 68 -10.28 -3.22 19.00
C ILE A 68 -9.29 -3.41 20.16
N PRO A 69 -8.21 -4.21 20.04
CA PRO A 69 -7.19 -4.30 21.09
C PRO A 69 -6.52 -2.97 21.45
N HIS A 70 -6.60 -1.98 20.56
CA HIS A 70 -6.03 -0.64 20.72
C HIS A 70 -7.07 0.44 21.07
N GLY A 71 -8.27 0.02 21.51
CA GLY A 71 -9.28 0.92 22.06
C GLY A 71 -10.10 1.67 20.99
N ALA A 72 -10.26 1.09 19.80
CA ALA A 72 -11.21 1.62 18.83
C ALA A 72 -12.65 1.52 19.34
N ASP A 73 -13.47 2.50 18.94
CA ASP A 73 -14.89 2.52 19.25
C ASP A 73 -15.62 1.43 18.46
N TRP A 74 -16.21 0.47 19.18
CA TRP A 74 -16.95 -0.64 18.60
C TRP A 74 -18.11 -0.18 17.70
N HIS A 75 -18.81 0.90 18.06
CA HIS A 75 -19.91 1.40 17.25
C HIS A 75 -19.42 1.92 15.91
N GLN A 76 -18.27 2.61 15.89
CA GLN A 76 -17.67 3.05 14.64
C GLN A 76 -17.17 1.88 13.80
N VAL A 77 -16.49 0.91 14.42
CA VAL A 77 -15.97 -0.27 13.71
C VAL A 77 -17.12 -1.08 13.11
N SER A 78 -18.12 -1.46 13.90
CA SER A 78 -19.28 -2.24 13.44
C SER A 78 -20.08 -1.59 12.30
N SER A 79 -20.01 -0.27 12.16
CA SER A 79 -20.71 0.47 11.09
C SER A 79 -19.98 0.46 9.73
N THR A 80 -18.77 -0.11 9.64
CA THR A 80 -17.93 -0.07 8.41
C THR A 80 -18.16 -1.22 7.44
N LEU A 81 -18.85 -2.30 7.85
CA LEU A 81 -19.14 -3.44 6.98
C LEU A 81 -20.19 -3.04 5.94
N GLY A 82 -19.89 -3.22 4.66
CA GLY A 82 -20.65 -2.55 3.60
C GLY A 82 -21.12 -3.39 2.43
N VAL A 83 -20.43 -4.46 2.03
CA VAL A 83 -20.73 -5.15 0.75
C VAL A 83 -20.32 -6.63 0.75
N ASP A 84 -20.99 -7.42 -0.09
CA ASP A 84 -20.62 -8.82 -0.38
C ASP A 84 -19.43 -8.92 -1.35
N ASP A 85 -19.25 -7.90 -2.20
CA ASP A 85 -18.14 -7.80 -3.14
C ASP A 85 -17.69 -6.34 -3.29
N VAL A 86 -16.38 -6.14 -3.38
CA VAL A 86 -15.73 -4.84 -3.41
C VAL A 86 -15.44 -4.46 -4.86
N THR A 87 -15.79 -3.23 -5.25
CA THR A 87 -15.62 -2.74 -6.64
C THR A 87 -14.18 -2.89 -7.17
N GLU A 88 -14.06 -3.30 -8.43
CA GLU A 88 -12.79 -3.37 -9.17
C GLU A 88 -12.00 -2.05 -9.19
N THR A 89 -10.71 -2.14 -9.50
CA THR A 89 -9.81 -0.98 -9.55
C THR A 89 -10.30 0.07 -10.55
N ARG A 90 -10.41 1.32 -10.09
CA ARG A 90 -10.75 2.48 -10.95
C ARG A 90 -9.53 3.03 -11.69
N TYR A 91 -8.38 2.42 -11.50
CA TYR A 91 -7.10 2.86 -12.04
C TYR A 91 -6.66 2.01 -13.22
N THR A 92 -6.10 2.68 -14.22
CA THR A 92 -5.30 2.06 -15.28
C THR A 92 -3.83 2.20 -14.93
N PHE A 93 -3.02 1.22 -15.34
CA PHE A 93 -1.58 1.18 -15.05
C PHE A 93 -0.76 1.18 -16.34
N THR A 94 0.45 1.74 -16.27
CA THR A 94 1.44 1.73 -17.35
C THR A 94 2.83 1.48 -16.79
N GLN A 95 3.70 0.87 -17.58
CA GLN A 95 5.09 0.58 -17.20
C GLN A 95 5.93 1.85 -17.07
N SER A 96 5.84 2.76 -18.04
CA SER A 96 6.68 3.95 -18.09
C SER A 96 5.98 5.17 -17.50
N ALA A 97 6.80 6.05 -16.93
CA ALA A 97 6.37 7.39 -16.56
C ALA A 97 5.84 8.12 -17.81
N PRO A 98 4.83 9.00 -17.69
CA PRO A 98 4.45 9.86 -18.80
C PRO A 98 5.64 10.68 -19.31
N GLU A 99 5.67 10.97 -20.61
CA GLU A 99 6.77 11.68 -21.29
C GLU A 99 7.15 13.05 -20.69
N TRP A 100 6.27 13.69 -19.91
CA TRP A 100 6.58 14.95 -19.24
C TRP A 100 7.38 14.79 -17.94
N VAL A 101 7.53 13.56 -17.44
CA VAL A 101 8.41 13.20 -16.31
C VAL A 101 9.83 12.93 -16.83
N ASN A 102 10.38 13.87 -17.62
CA ASN A 102 11.70 13.75 -18.27
C ASN A 102 12.88 14.16 -17.36
N SER A 103 12.80 13.89 -16.06
CA SER A 103 13.95 14.03 -15.15
C SER A 103 14.66 12.69 -15.02
N VAL A 104 15.99 12.70 -14.83
CA VAL A 104 16.76 11.53 -14.36
C VAL A 104 15.99 10.90 -13.19
N ASP A 105 15.63 9.61 -13.30
CA ASP A 105 14.79 8.90 -12.33
C ASP A 105 15.57 8.66 -11.02
N SER A 106 15.75 9.74 -10.28
CA SER A 106 16.52 9.80 -9.03
C SER A 106 15.90 8.93 -7.95
N VAL A 107 14.58 8.72 -8.02
CA VAL A 107 13.85 7.81 -7.14
C VAL A 107 14.28 6.36 -7.41
N SER A 108 14.30 5.90 -8.66
CA SER A 108 14.74 4.54 -8.97
C SER A 108 16.21 4.30 -8.61
N VAL A 109 17.08 5.29 -8.85
CA VAL A 109 18.50 5.23 -8.44
C VAL A 109 18.63 5.09 -6.93
N LEU A 110 17.90 5.90 -6.16
CA LEU A 110 17.93 5.86 -4.70
C LEU A 110 17.38 4.55 -4.15
N LEU A 111 16.26 4.06 -4.69
CA LEU A 111 15.66 2.78 -4.30
C LEU A 111 16.61 1.63 -4.56
N HIS A 112 17.26 1.60 -5.73
CA HIS A 112 18.29 0.61 -6.04
C HIS A 112 19.46 0.68 -5.06
N ALA A 113 19.95 1.87 -4.73
CA ALA A 113 21.04 2.02 -3.76
C ALA A 113 20.64 1.58 -2.34
N THR A 114 19.38 1.79 -1.94
CA THR A 114 18.89 1.55 -0.57
C THR A 114 18.45 0.11 -0.33
N LEU A 115 17.88 -0.54 -1.34
CA LEU A 115 17.20 -1.84 -1.19
C LEU A 115 17.98 -3.01 -1.78
N ARG A 116 18.93 -2.76 -2.68
CA ARG A 116 19.73 -3.82 -3.28
C ARG A 116 20.49 -4.61 -2.22
N GLY A 117 20.33 -5.93 -2.24
CA GLY A 117 21.00 -6.84 -1.31
C GLY A 117 20.49 -6.80 0.14
N ARG A 118 19.43 -6.03 0.45
CA ARG A 118 18.82 -6.03 1.79
C ARG A 118 18.16 -7.40 2.04
N ALA A 119 18.48 -8.02 3.18
CA ALA A 119 18.15 -9.43 3.45
C ALA A 119 16.65 -9.72 3.57
N ASP A 120 15.88 -8.76 4.05
CA ASP A 120 14.44 -8.84 4.25
C ASP A 120 13.64 -8.52 2.97
N VAL A 121 14.27 -7.95 1.94
CA VAL A 121 13.62 -7.49 0.70
C VAL A 121 13.81 -8.48 -0.44
N GLY A 122 12.73 -8.74 -1.18
CA GLY A 122 12.70 -9.52 -2.41
C GLY A 122 12.80 -8.62 -3.64
N GLU A 123 11.79 -8.65 -4.50
CA GLU A 123 11.68 -7.77 -5.66
C GLU A 123 11.12 -6.38 -5.31
N VAL A 124 11.69 -5.36 -5.95
CA VAL A 124 11.17 -3.99 -5.99
C VAL A 124 10.77 -3.68 -7.43
N ARG A 125 9.49 -3.42 -7.63
CA ARG A 125 8.91 -3.13 -8.95
C ARG A 125 8.19 -1.79 -8.91
N GLN A 126 8.08 -1.13 -10.05
CA GLN A 126 7.31 0.10 -10.17
C GLN A 126 6.36 0.06 -11.35
N SER A 127 5.22 0.73 -11.19
CA SER A 127 4.28 1.04 -12.26
C SER A 127 3.70 2.43 -12.04
N TRP A 128 2.95 2.94 -13.01
CA TRP A 128 2.34 4.25 -12.96
C TRP A 128 0.84 4.12 -13.11
N ARG A 129 0.07 4.64 -12.15
CA ARG A 129 -1.39 4.62 -12.20
C ARG A 129 -1.98 5.95 -12.63
N ARG A 130 -3.13 5.89 -13.29
CA ARG A 130 -4.00 7.04 -13.61
C ARG A 130 -5.44 6.68 -13.35
N LEU A 131 -6.24 7.65 -12.89
CA LEU A 131 -7.67 7.45 -12.69
C LEU A 131 -8.34 7.23 -14.07
N GLY A 132 -9.10 6.15 -14.21
CA GLY A 132 -9.84 5.84 -15.45
C GLY A 132 -11.03 6.80 -15.61
N GLY A 133 -10.97 7.68 -16.62
CA GLY A 133 -12.03 8.63 -16.96
C GLY A 133 -11.55 9.72 -17.93
N ALA A 134 -12.46 10.30 -18.73
CA ALA A 134 -12.13 11.29 -19.77
C ALA A 134 -11.55 12.61 -19.24
N SER A 135 -11.77 12.93 -17.97
CA SER A 135 -11.20 14.10 -17.27
C SER A 135 -9.95 13.68 -16.48
N GLY A 136 -8.83 13.50 -17.18
CA GLY A 136 -7.53 13.12 -16.64
C GLY A 136 -6.84 14.20 -15.79
N GLU A 137 -7.56 14.87 -14.89
CA GLU A 137 -7.03 15.90 -13.99
C GLU A 137 -6.07 15.33 -12.92
N GLY A 138 -6.09 14.01 -12.71
CA GLY A 138 -5.07 13.31 -11.93
C GLY A 138 -3.82 13.01 -12.75
N GLY A 139 -2.69 13.63 -12.41
CA GLY A 139 -1.37 13.26 -12.92
C GLY A 139 -1.07 11.77 -12.69
N ALA A 140 -0.16 11.20 -13.48
CA ALA A 140 0.25 9.82 -13.25
C ALA A 140 0.99 9.70 -11.93
N LYS A 141 0.66 8.65 -11.17
CA LYS A 141 1.22 8.41 -9.85
C LYS A 141 2.03 7.13 -9.85
N ARG A 142 3.28 7.21 -9.40
CA ARG A 142 4.13 6.03 -9.22
C ARG A 142 3.55 5.14 -8.11
N VAL A 143 3.53 3.84 -8.36
CA VAL A 143 3.18 2.79 -7.40
C VAL A 143 4.39 1.88 -7.27
N LEU A 144 4.90 1.74 -6.05
CA LEU A 144 6.02 0.88 -5.74
C LEU A 144 5.54 -0.41 -5.09
N LEU A 145 5.77 -1.54 -5.75
CA LEU A 145 5.50 -2.86 -5.22
C LEU A 145 6.79 -3.45 -4.68
N VAL A 146 6.83 -3.76 -3.39
CA VAL A 146 8.01 -4.31 -2.71
C VAL A 146 7.63 -5.61 -2.05
N THR A 147 8.32 -6.70 -2.32
CA THR A 147 8.14 -7.92 -1.51
C THR A 147 9.10 -7.92 -0.35
N ALA A 148 8.62 -8.31 0.83
CA ALA A 148 9.46 -8.41 2.00
C ALA A 148 9.06 -9.59 2.89
N THR A 149 10.06 -10.20 3.52
CA THR A 149 9.88 -11.38 4.39
C THR A 149 9.49 -11.02 5.82
N ALA A 150 9.83 -9.81 6.27
CA ALA A 150 9.50 -9.30 7.60
C ALA A 150 9.43 -7.77 7.60
N GLY A 151 8.93 -7.19 8.70
CA GLY A 151 9.00 -5.75 8.97
C GLY A 151 8.20 -4.88 8.00
N GLN A 152 7.19 -5.45 7.32
CA GLN A 152 6.48 -4.82 6.21
C GLN A 152 5.92 -3.43 6.54
N PRO A 153 5.18 -3.22 7.64
CA PRO A 153 4.69 -1.88 7.97
C PRO A 153 5.81 -0.86 8.22
N ARG A 154 6.90 -1.25 8.87
CA ARG A 154 8.07 -0.37 9.11
C ARG A 154 8.76 0.00 7.81
N LEU A 155 9.01 -0.99 6.96
CA LEU A 155 9.61 -0.77 5.63
C LEU A 155 8.72 0.13 4.77
N THR A 156 7.40 -0.01 4.87
CA THR A 156 6.45 0.84 4.16
C THR A 156 6.62 2.30 4.59
N GLY A 157 6.58 2.59 5.89
CA GLY A 157 6.78 3.95 6.42
C GLY A 157 8.17 4.53 6.10
N GLU A 158 9.23 3.71 6.20
CA GLU A 158 10.61 4.09 5.84
C GLU A 158 10.68 4.60 4.39
N LEU A 159 10.18 3.80 3.44
CA LEU A 159 10.19 4.14 2.03
C LEU A 159 9.30 5.33 1.70
N GLN A 160 8.12 5.43 2.31
CA GLN A 160 7.24 6.58 2.13
C GLN A 160 7.92 7.89 2.55
N ARG A 161 8.63 7.90 3.68
CA ARG A 161 9.36 9.09 4.14
C ARG A 161 10.51 9.45 3.20
N VAL A 162 11.23 8.47 2.68
CA VAL A 162 12.26 8.69 1.65
C VAL A 162 11.65 9.35 0.41
N LEU A 163 10.54 8.82 -0.11
CA LEU A 163 9.86 9.39 -1.27
C LEU A 163 9.34 10.81 -1.01
N ARG A 164 8.85 11.09 0.20
CA ARG A 164 8.46 12.45 0.60
C ARG A 164 9.61 13.44 0.58
N VAL A 165 10.79 13.04 1.04
CA VAL A 165 12.00 13.89 0.97
C VAL A 165 12.36 14.19 -0.49
N MET A 166 12.07 13.25 -1.40
CA MET A 166 12.26 13.41 -2.85
C MET A 166 11.14 14.21 -3.55
N GLY A 167 10.13 14.67 -2.81
CA GLY A 167 9.05 15.53 -3.32
C GLY A 167 7.73 14.82 -3.64
N ASP A 168 7.59 13.51 -3.36
CA ASP A 168 6.30 12.83 -3.47
C ASP A 168 5.44 13.11 -2.23
N GLU A 169 4.43 13.98 -2.36
CA GLU A 169 3.60 14.39 -1.23
C GLU A 169 2.70 13.27 -0.67
N GLU A 170 2.39 12.27 -1.50
CA GLU A 170 1.42 11.21 -1.21
C GLU A 170 1.94 9.84 -1.69
N PRO A 171 3.07 9.35 -1.16
CA PRO A 171 3.78 8.20 -1.70
C PRO A 171 2.94 6.93 -1.69
N SER A 172 2.94 6.22 -2.82
CA SER A 172 2.23 4.95 -3.02
C SER A 172 3.20 3.77 -2.92
N VAL A 173 3.47 3.33 -1.69
CA VAL A 173 4.33 2.17 -1.40
C VAL A 173 3.48 1.01 -0.89
N GLU A 174 3.63 -0.14 -1.54
CA GLU A 174 2.92 -1.39 -1.25
C GLU A 174 3.95 -2.48 -0.89
N VAL A 175 4.23 -2.66 0.40
CA VAL A 175 5.12 -3.75 0.86
C VAL A 175 4.31 -5.03 1.07
N ILE A 176 4.44 -5.98 0.16
CA ILE A 176 3.67 -7.21 0.09
C ILE A 176 4.33 -8.29 0.98
N PRO A 177 3.60 -8.86 1.96
CA PRO A 177 4.10 -9.96 2.78
C PRO A 177 4.12 -11.28 2.00
N PRO A 178 4.84 -12.31 2.50
CA PRO A 178 4.85 -13.62 1.87
C PRO A 178 3.44 -14.23 1.83
N ARG A 179 3.11 -14.93 0.73
CA ARG A 179 1.82 -15.64 0.55
C ARG A 179 0.58 -14.74 0.65
N PHE A 180 0.72 -13.45 0.34
CA PHE A 180 -0.40 -12.53 0.25
C PHE A 180 -1.23 -12.82 -1.02
N ASP A 181 -2.53 -12.97 -0.87
CA ASP A 181 -3.45 -13.03 -2.00
C ASP A 181 -3.66 -11.62 -2.56
N LEU A 182 -3.17 -11.37 -3.77
CA LEU A 182 -3.08 -10.03 -4.34
C LEU A 182 -4.46 -9.53 -4.79
N PRO A 183 -4.97 -8.42 -4.20
CA PRO A 183 -6.17 -7.75 -4.69
C PRO A 183 -6.03 -7.34 -6.16
N GLY A 184 -7.17 -7.13 -6.84
CA GLY A 184 -7.19 -6.74 -8.26
C GLY A 184 -6.33 -5.50 -8.57
N TYR A 185 -6.29 -4.53 -7.64
CA TYR A 185 -5.40 -3.37 -7.73
C TYR A 185 -3.93 -3.76 -7.85
N HIS A 186 -3.42 -4.61 -6.97
CA HIS A 186 -2.00 -5.02 -6.98
C HIS A 186 -1.70 -5.96 -8.15
N ARG A 187 -2.64 -6.83 -8.56
CA ARG A 187 -2.48 -7.66 -9.76
C ARG A 187 -2.34 -6.80 -11.02
N ALA A 188 -3.20 -5.80 -11.19
CA ALA A 188 -3.11 -4.86 -12.31
C ALA A 188 -1.82 -4.02 -12.26
N ALA A 189 -1.46 -3.53 -11.08
CA ALA A 189 -0.21 -2.79 -10.87
C ALA A 189 1.03 -3.64 -11.20
N LEU A 190 1.01 -4.93 -10.86
CA LEU A 190 2.09 -5.87 -11.12
C LEU A 190 2.21 -6.21 -12.60
N ALA A 191 1.10 -6.47 -13.28
CA ALA A 191 1.08 -6.79 -14.71
C ALA A 191 1.76 -5.70 -15.56
N GLU A 192 1.56 -4.44 -15.17
CA GLU A 192 2.13 -3.26 -15.84
C GLU A 192 3.36 -2.69 -15.13
N SER A 193 4.12 -3.52 -14.41
CA SER A 193 5.30 -3.06 -13.66
C SER A 193 6.63 -3.45 -14.29
N GLU A 194 7.61 -2.56 -14.15
CA GLU A 194 9.01 -2.82 -14.46
C GLU A 194 9.82 -3.13 -13.19
N LEU A 195 10.86 -3.95 -13.34
CA LEU A 195 11.77 -4.29 -12.23
C LEU A 195 12.72 -3.11 -11.98
N VAL A 196 12.77 -2.64 -10.73
CA VAL A 196 13.72 -1.60 -10.30
C VAL A 196 14.99 -2.25 -9.76
N CYS A 197 14.86 -3.12 -8.77
CA CYS A 197 15.98 -3.86 -8.19
C CYS A 197 15.52 -5.12 -7.44
N VAL A 198 16.50 -5.90 -6.97
CA VAL A 198 16.28 -7.09 -6.16
C VAL A 198 17.11 -6.99 -4.88
N GLY A 199 16.48 -7.29 -3.75
CA GLY A 199 17.14 -7.50 -2.46
C GLY A 199 17.83 -8.87 -2.40
N ALA A 200 18.05 -9.39 -1.19
CA ALA A 200 18.68 -10.69 -0.98
C ALA A 200 17.71 -11.80 -0.55
N ALA A 201 16.42 -11.49 -0.34
CA ALA A 201 15.43 -12.51 -0.05
C ALA A 201 15.16 -13.42 -1.27
N GLY A 202 15.08 -14.73 -1.04
CA GLY A 202 15.04 -15.75 -2.10
C GLY A 202 13.76 -15.78 -2.95
N ALA A 203 13.85 -16.48 -4.09
CA ALA A 203 12.89 -16.50 -5.20
C ALA A 203 11.44 -16.93 -4.90
N GLY A 204 11.15 -17.50 -3.72
CA GLY A 204 9.78 -17.79 -3.27
C GLY A 204 8.94 -16.53 -2.97
N HIS A 205 9.57 -15.35 -3.04
CA HIS A 205 8.96 -14.04 -2.84
C HIS A 205 8.95 -13.21 -4.13
N ARG A 206 9.12 -13.82 -5.32
CA ARG A 206 8.97 -13.11 -6.59
C ARG A 206 7.50 -12.80 -6.85
N LEU A 207 7.23 -11.62 -7.38
CA LEU A 207 5.90 -11.28 -7.86
C LEU A 207 5.77 -11.89 -9.26
N VAL A 208 5.09 -13.03 -9.36
CA VAL A 208 4.80 -13.65 -10.65
C VAL A 208 3.51 -13.03 -11.18
N ALA A 209 3.57 -12.38 -12.34
CA ALA A 209 2.36 -12.06 -13.10
C ALA A 209 1.78 -13.41 -13.59
N ALA A 210 0.53 -13.69 -13.20
CA ALA A 210 -0.18 -14.89 -13.64
C ALA A 210 -0.43 -14.88 -15.15
#